data_AF-A0AA43CQC7-F1
#
_entry.id   AF-A0AA43CQC7-F1
#
_cell.length_a   1.000
_cell.length_b   1.000
_cell.length_c   1.000
_cell.angle_alpha   90.00
_cell.angle_beta   90.00
_cell.angle_gamma   90.00
#
_symmetry.space_group_name_H-M   'P 1'
#
loop_
_entity.id
_entity.type
_entity.pdbx_description
1 polymer ?
#
loop_
_entity_poly.entity_id
_entity_poly.type
_entity_poly.pdbx_seq_one_letter_code
_entity_poly.pdbx_strand_id
1 'polypeptide(L)'
;MREPAPLLAAASQAISYMLGGLVIALALGVMTTSVSAVEITTWAWDVLGLAFALLLGCLVFIALLCWVKIKHLQARGGEYRPWLVAGVQAANGVATLALTYTLLGISLGIGSLAGQQLTPETIQEVIKGLTENFSMAFMTTVVGLPTSALLRSLLLVADARKRSTARSIAAAAKRGEWRPS
;
A
#
# COMPACT_ATOMS: atom_id res chain seq x y z
N MET A 1 -32.01 1.68 10.68
CA MET A 1 -31.34 0.92 9.59
C MET A 1 -30.38 1.87 8.89
N ARG A 2 -29.05 1.67 8.97
CA ARG A 2 -28.08 2.45 8.17
C ARG A 2 -27.73 1.60 6.97
N GLU A 3 -28.15 2.02 5.78
CA GLU A 3 -27.76 1.34 4.55
C GLU A 3 -26.23 1.31 4.43
N PRO A 4 -25.64 0.18 4.00
CA PRO A 4 -24.20 0.14 3.75
C PRO A 4 -23.87 1.22 2.73
N ALA A 5 -22.89 2.08 3.04
CA ALA A 5 -22.52 3.18 2.15
C ALA A 5 -22.37 2.65 0.72
N PRO A 6 -23.03 3.30 -0.27
CA PRO A 6 -22.96 2.86 -1.66
C PRO A 6 -21.49 2.74 -2.07
N LEU A 7 -21.16 1.76 -2.91
CA LEU A 7 -19.78 1.50 -3.33
C LEU A 7 -19.07 2.80 -3.78
N LEU A 8 -19.81 3.67 -4.46
CA LEU A 8 -19.33 4.99 -4.91
C LEU A 8 -18.86 5.89 -3.75
N ALA A 9 -19.62 5.96 -2.65
CA ALA A 9 -19.25 6.77 -1.49
C ALA A 9 -18.02 6.20 -0.78
N ALA A 10 -17.94 4.87 -0.65
CA ALA A 10 -16.77 4.21 -0.08
C ALA A 10 -15.52 4.41 -0.95
N ALA A 11 -15.67 4.36 -2.28
CA ALA A 11 -14.60 4.63 -3.23
C ALA A 11 -14.13 6.09 -3.16
N SER A 12 -15.05 7.06 -3.15
CA SER A 12 -14.73 8.49 -2.99
C SER A 12 -13.96 8.76 -1.69
N GLN A 13 -14.40 8.15 -0.58
CA GLN A 13 -13.72 8.27 0.70
C GLN A 13 -12.32 7.61 0.67
N ALA A 14 -12.18 6.46 0.02
CA ALA A 14 -10.88 5.79 -0.15
C ALA A 14 -9.92 6.61 -1.01
N ILE A 15 -10.39 7.20 -2.12
CA ILE A 15 -9.60 8.12 -2.95
C ILE A 15 -9.14 9.32 -2.13
N SER A 16 -10.04 9.90 -1.32
CA SER A 16 -9.71 11.05 -0.46
C SER A 16 -8.62 10.70 0.56
N TYR A 17 -8.67 9.52 1.17
CA TYR A 17 -7.61 9.04 2.06
C TYR A 17 -6.29 8.77 1.33
N MET A 18 -6.35 8.21 0.12
CA MET A 18 -5.17 7.94 -0.69
C MET A 18 -4.47 9.23 -1.11
N LEU A 19 -5.21 10.18 -1.68
CA LEU A 19 -4.68 11.49 -2.09
C LEU A 19 -4.21 12.31 -0.89
N GLY A 20 -4.99 12.36 0.20
CA GLY A 20 -4.59 13.05 1.43
C GLY A 20 -3.33 12.45 2.04
N GLY A 21 -3.22 11.12 2.08
CA GLY A 21 -2.02 10.42 2.54
C GLY A 21 -0.80 10.72 1.65
N LEU A 22 -0.98 10.75 0.33
CA LEU A 22 0.08 11.09 -0.62
C LEU A 22 0.56 12.54 -0.43
N VAL A 23 -0.36 13.49 -0.27
CA VAL A 23 -0.03 14.90 -0.01
C VAL A 23 0.73 15.06 1.30
N ILE A 24 0.32 14.37 2.37
CA ILE A 24 1.03 14.39 3.65
C ILE A 24 2.43 13.78 3.51
N ALA A 25 2.57 12.66 2.80
CA ALA A 25 3.87 12.04 2.57
C ALA A 25 4.81 12.95 1.77
N LEU A 26 4.30 13.60 0.72
CA LEU A 26 5.05 14.59 -0.05
C LEU A 26 5.45 15.79 0.81
N ALA A 27 4.54 16.33 1.60
CA ALA A 27 4.82 17.45 2.50
C ALA A 27 5.95 17.10 3.50
N LEU A 28 5.89 15.91 4.10
CA LEU A 28 6.95 15.41 4.99
C LEU A 28 8.29 15.28 4.24
N GLY A 29 8.28 14.77 3.01
CA GLY A 29 9.49 14.65 2.18
C GLY A 29 10.13 15.99 1.85
N VAL A 30 9.32 16.99 1.49
CA VAL A 30 9.79 18.36 1.25
C VAL A 30 10.39 18.95 2.52
N MET A 31 9.73 18.76 3.67
CA MET A 31 10.21 19.29 4.96
C MET A 31 11.54 18.69 5.41
N THR A 32 11.80 17.40 5.13
CA THR A 32 13.02 16.72 5.58
C THR A 32 14.18 16.84 4.61
N THR A 33 13.89 16.94 3.31
CA THR A 33 14.93 16.88 2.25
C THR A 33 15.28 18.26 1.69
N SER A 34 14.47 19.30 1.96
CA SER A 34 14.57 20.64 1.35
C SER A 34 14.51 20.66 -0.19
N VAL A 35 14.03 19.57 -0.79
CA VAL A 35 13.82 19.36 -2.22
C VAL A 35 12.36 19.69 -2.56
N SER A 36 12.09 20.21 -3.76
CA SER A 36 10.73 20.55 -4.17
C SER A 36 9.84 19.30 -4.35
N ALA A 37 8.52 19.45 -4.17
CA ALA A 37 7.58 18.32 -4.32
C ALA A 37 7.62 17.72 -5.75
N VAL A 38 7.86 18.56 -6.75
CA VAL A 38 7.98 18.14 -8.14
C VAL A 38 9.21 17.26 -8.33
N GLU A 39 10.36 17.69 -7.80
CA GLU A 39 11.61 16.92 -7.88
C GLU A 39 11.52 15.56 -7.17
N ILE A 40 10.87 15.49 -6.01
CA ILE A 40 10.62 14.22 -5.32
C ILE A 40 9.73 13.30 -6.18
N THR A 41 8.71 13.87 -6.82
CA THR A 41 7.78 13.12 -7.64
C THR A 41 8.47 12.59 -8.91
N THR A 42 9.23 13.44 -9.62
CA THR A 42 9.99 13.02 -10.81
C THR A 42 11.00 11.94 -10.47
N TRP A 43 11.75 12.11 -9.38
CA TRP A 43 12.65 11.08 -8.89
C TRP A 43 11.95 9.75 -8.61
N ALA A 44 10.75 9.79 -8.00
CA ALA A 44 9.99 8.58 -7.74
C ALA A 44 9.58 7.87 -9.04
N TRP A 45 9.18 8.62 -10.07
CA TRP A 45 8.86 8.04 -11.39
C TRP A 45 10.09 7.42 -12.05
N ASP A 46 11.23 8.10 -11.98
CA ASP A 46 12.48 7.66 -12.60
C ASP A 46 13.05 6.42 -11.91
N VAL A 47 12.97 6.35 -10.57
CA VAL A 47 13.55 5.25 -9.78
C VAL A 47 12.60 4.08 -9.61
N LEU A 48 11.33 4.31 -9.24
CA LEU A 48 10.39 3.19 -9.01
C LEU A 48 9.84 2.65 -10.34
N GLY A 49 9.75 3.48 -11.37
CA GLY A 49 9.12 3.15 -12.63
C GLY A 49 7.59 3.26 -12.59
N LEU A 50 7.03 3.72 -13.71
CA LEU A 50 5.59 3.94 -13.88
C LEU A 50 4.74 2.69 -13.60
N ALA A 51 5.17 1.53 -14.07
CA ALA A 51 4.42 0.28 -13.92
C ALA A 51 4.31 -0.17 -12.46
N PHE A 52 5.40 -0.09 -11.69
CA PHE A 52 5.38 -0.39 -10.26
C PHE A 52 4.47 0.59 -9.51
N ALA A 53 4.62 1.89 -9.78
CA ALA A 53 3.83 2.93 -9.11
C ALA A 53 2.32 2.75 -9.33
N LEU A 54 1.89 2.41 -10.54
CA LEU A 54 0.48 2.15 -10.86
C LEU A 54 -0.06 0.90 -10.16
N LEU A 55 0.68 -0.21 -10.20
CA LEU A 55 0.28 -1.45 -9.54
C LEU A 55 0.21 -1.28 -8.01
N LEU A 56 1.21 -0.60 -7.44
CA LEU A 56 1.24 -0.23 -6.02
C LEU A 56 0.03 0.63 -5.66
N GLY A 57 -0.23 1.69 -6.42
CA GLY A 57 -1.38 2.57 -6.22
C GLY A 57 -2.71 1.84 -6.26
N CYS A 58 -2.88 0.91 -7.22
CA CYS A 58 -4.08 0.08 -7.32
C CYS A 58 -4.27 -0.81 -6.08
N LEU A 59 -3.22 -1.50 -5.63
CA LEU A 59 -3.28 -2.36 -4.45
C LEU A 59 -3.54 -1.57 -3.16
N VAL A 60 -2.89 -0.40 -3.00
CA VAL A 60 -3.14 0.52 -1.89
C VAL A 60 -4.59 0.99 -1.91
N PHE A 61 -5.11 1.37 -3.07
CA PHE A 61 -6.51 1.78 -3.22
C PHE A 61 -7.48 0.67 -2.83
N ILE A 62 -7.27 -0.57 -3.29
CA ILE A 62 -8.10 -1.73 -2.93
C ILE A 62 -8.08 -1.96 -1.41
N ALA A 63 -6.91 -1.89 -0.78
CA ALA A 63 -6.77 -2.05 0.67
C ALA A 63 -7.52 -0.96 1.44
N LEU A 64 -7.42 0.30 1.01
CA LEU A 64 -8.15 1.43 1.61
C LEU A 64 -9.67 1.33 1.41
N LEU A 65 -10.12 0.91 0.23
CA LEU A 65 -11.53 0.68 -0.06
C LEU A 65 -12.11 -0.41 0.86
N CYS A 66 -11.36 -1.50 1.05
CA CYS A 66 -11.72 -2.56 2.00
C CYS A 66 -11.78 -2.01 3.44
N TRP A 67 -10.81 -1.19 3.85
CA TRP A 67 -10.81 -0.58 5.18
C TRP A 67 -12.03 0.31 5.42
N VAL A 68 -12.41 1.13 4.44
CA VAL A 68 -13.61 1.98 4.50
C VAL A 68 -14.87 1.12 4.62
N LYS A 69 -14.98 0.05 3.82
CA LYS A 69 -16.12 -0.88 3.92
C LYS A 69 -16.20 -1.56 5.29
N ILE A 70 -15.07 -1.98 5.86
CA ILE A 70 -15.03 -2.55 7.23
C ILE A 70 -15.57 -1.52 8.24
N LYS A 71 -15.18 -0.25 8.14
CA LYS A 71 -15.68 0.80 9.06
C LYS A 71 -17.20 0.95 9.01
N HIS A 72 -17.80 0.93 7.82
CA HIS A 72 -19.25 1.17 7.65
C HIS A 72 -20.11 -0.06 7.93
N LEU A 73 -19.60 -1.29 7.71
CA LEU A 73 -20.36 -2.51 7.95
C LEU A 73 -20.58 -2.80 9.44
N GLN A 74 -21.73 -3.39 9.76
CA GLN A 74 -22.07 -3.69 11.15
C GLN A 74 -21.19 -4.80 11.73
N ALA A 75 -20.91 -4.69 13.02
CA ALA A 75 -20.12 -5.70 13.73
C ALA A 75 -20.90 -7.01 13.99
N ARG A 76 -22.25 -6.97 13.96
CA ARG A 76 -23.12 -8.07 14.43
C ARG A 76 -23.43 -9.17 13.39
N GLY A 77 -23.02 -9.04 12.13
CA GLY A 77 -23.36 -10.01 11.07
C GLY A 77 -22.17 -10.71 10.41
N GLY A 78 -20.92 -10.35 10.77
CA GLY A 78 -19.74 -10.88 10.07
C GLY A 78 -19.60 -10.43 8.61
N GLU A 79 -20.49 -9.57 8.11
CA GLU A 79 -20.53 -9.06 6.73
C GLU A 79 -19.24 -8.35 6.31
N TYR A 80 -18.45 -7.87 7.26
CA TYR A 80 -17.16 -7.22 7.00
C TYR A 80 -16.00 -8.21 6.74
N ARG A 81 -16.18 -9.52 7.01
CA ARG A 81 -15.11 -10.52 6.89
C ARG A 81 -14.56 -10.68 5.47
N PRO A 82 -15.37 -10.74 4.40
CA PRO A 82 -14.84 -10.83 3.04
C PRO A 82 -13.96 -9.62 2.69
N TRP A 83 -14.36 -8.43 3.12
CA TRP A 83 -13.59 -7.19 2.92
C TRP A 83 -12.27 -7.19 3.70
N LEU A 84 -12.24 -7.80 4.90
CA LEU A 84 -10.99 -7.99 5.62
C LEU A 84 -10.03 -8.90 4.88
N VAL A 85 -10.51 -10.05 4.38
CA VAL A 85 -9.66 -10.99 3.64
C VAL A 85 -9.17 -10.34 2.35
N ALA A 86 -10.04 -9.69 1.59
CA ALA A 86 -9.68 -8.97 0.37
C ALA A 86 -8.63 -7.86 0.63
N GLY A 87 -8.84 -7.05 1.68
CA GLY A 87 -7.90 -6.00 2.06
C GLY A 87 -6.54 -6.55 2.48
N VAL A 88 -6.51 -7.61 3.30
CA VAL A 88 -5.25 -8.24 3.74
C VAL A 88 -4.52 -8.86 2.55
N GLN A 89 -5.25 -9.45 1.62
CA GLN A 89 -4.66 -9.98 0.38
C GLN A 89 -4.13 -8.87 -0.53
N ALA A 90 -4.80 -7.73 -0.64
CA ALA A 90 -4.25 -6.58 -1.35
C ALA A 90 -2.95 -6.08 -0.71
N ALA A 91 -2.92 -6.00 0.63
CA ALA A 91 -1.72 -5.61 1.34
C ALA A 91 -0.58 -6.64 1.20
N ASN A 92 -0.87 -7.93 1.20
CA ASN A 92 0.11 -8.97 0.85
C ASN A 92 0.59 -8.85 -0.59
N GLY A 93 -0.31 -8.51 -1.51
CA GLY A 93 0.01 -8.23 -2.92
C GLY A 93 1.03 -7.10 -3.07
N VAL A 94 1.01 -6.08 -2.20
CA VAL A 94 2.03 -5.02 -2.18
C VAL A 94 3.42 -5.61 -1.86
N ALA A 95 3.52 -6.51 -0.87
CA ALA A 95 4.80 -7.16 -0.55
C ALA A 95 5.28 -8.05 -1.69
N THR A 96 4.38 -8.83 -2.30
CA THR A 96 4.71 -9.65 -3.46
C THR A 96 5.20 -8.80 -4.63
N LEU A 97 4.49 -7.70 -4.94
CA LEU A 97 4.87 -6.78 -6.01
C LEU A 97 6.27 -6.19 -5.77
N ALA A 98 6.56 -5.77 -4.54
CA ALA A 98 7.88 -5.25 -4.15
C ALA A 98 9.00 -6.28 -4.40
N LEU A 99 8.79 -7.52 -3.94
CA LEU A 99 9.76 -8.60 -4.15
C LEU A 99 9.92 -8.95 -5.63
N THR A 100 8.82 -8.99 -6.39
CA THR A 100 8.87 -9.25 -7.84
C THR A 100 9.67 -8.19 -8.59
N TYR A 101 9.45 -6.90 -8.29
CA TYR A 101 10.21 -5.82 -8.94
C TYR A 101 11.65 -5.73 -8.46
N THR A 102 11.93 -6.16 -7.23
CA THR A 102 13.32 -6.32 -6.73
C THR A 102 14.04 -7.38 -7.55
N LEU A 103 13.42 -8.54 -7.73
CA LEU A 103 13.97 -9.61 -8.56
C LEU A 103 14.13 -9.16 -10.01
N LEU A 104 13.14 -8.46 -10.57
CA LEU A 104 13.20 -7.90 -11.92
C LEU A 104 14.39 -6.94 -12.08
N GLY A 105 14.56 -5.97 -11.18
CA GLY A 105 15.66 -5.01 -11.26
C GLY A 105 17.03 -5.69 -11.11
N ILE A 106 17.15 -6.67 -10.23
CA ILE A 106 18.38 -7.48 -10.11
C ILE A 106 18.64 -8.28 -11.40
N SER A 107 17.61 -8.93 -11.96
CA SER A 107 17.73 -9.69 -13.20
C SER A 107 18.10 -8.82 -14.40
N LEU A 108 17.53 -7.62 -14.52
CA LEU A 108 17.90 -6.64 -15.56
C LEU A 108 19.33 -6.15 -15.36
N GLY A 109 19.73 -5.88 -14.12
CA GLY A 109 21.11 -5.53 -13.76
C GLY A 109 22.11 -6.60 -14.21
N ILE A 110 21.90 -7.86 -13.83
CA ILE A 110 22.75 -8.99 -14.22
C ILE A 110 22.69 -9.23 -15.75
N GLY A 111 21.51 -9.12 -16.36
CA GLY A 111 21.35 -9.28 -17.80
C GLY A 111 22.16 -8.25 -18.59
N SER A 112 22.24 -7.01 -18.09
CA SER A 112 23.03 -5.94 -18.74
C SER A 112 24.54 -6.24 -18.75
N LEU A 113 25.05 -6.94 -17.73
CA LEU A 113 26.45 -7.38 -17.66
C LEU A 113 26.78 -8.49 -18.66
N ALA A 114 25.84 -9.38 -18.96
CA ALA A 114 26.09 -10.53 -19.82
C ALA A 114 26.36 -10.15 -21.29
N GLY A 115 25.96 -8.94 -21.71
CA GLY A 115 26.08 -8.47 -23.09
C GLY A 115 27.23 -7.50 -23.36
N GLN A 116 28.00 -7.06 -22.35
CA GLN A 116 29.01 -6.02 -22.51
C GLN A 116 30.45 -6.54 -22.34
N GLN A 117 31.36 -6.09 -23.22
CA GLN A 117 32.79 -6.28 -23.01
C GLN A 117 33.27 -5.29 -21.94
N LEU A 118 33.81 -5.81 -20.84
CA LEU A 118 34.36 -5.01 -19.75
C LEU A 118 35.75 -4.50 -20.16
N THR A 119 35.80 -3.34 -20.80
CA THR A 119 37.05 -2.63 -21.09
C THR A 119 37.14 -1.38 -20.21
N PRO A 120 38.34 -0.81 -20.00
CA PRO A 120 38.51 0.42 -19.21
C PRO A 120 37.63 1.59 -19.71
N GLU A 121 37.28 1.61 -21.00
CA GLU A 121 36.47 2.65 -21.64
C GLU A 121 34.96 2.47 -21.37
N THR A 122 34.47 1.24 -21.23
CA THR A 122 33.03 0.94 -21.08
C THR A 122 32.60 0.78 -19.61
N ILE A 123 33.55 0.60 -18.69
CA ILE A 123 33.25 0.21 -17.31
C ILE A 123 32.43 1.25 -16.53
N GLN A 124 32.62 2.54 -16.80
CA GLN A 124 31.84 3.60 -16.14
C GLN A 124 30.36 3.56 -16.56
N GLU A 125 30.09 3.28 -17.83
CA GLU A 125 28.73 3.19 -18.36
C GLU A 125 28.02 1.93 -17.83
N VAL A 126 28.74 0.80 -17.75
CA VAL A 126 28.26 -0.44 -17.10
C VAL A 126 27.87 -0.20 -15.65
N ILE A 127 28.74 0.45 -14.87
CA ILE A 127 28.49 0.71 -13.44
C ILE A 127 27.27 1.63 -13.28
N LYS A 128 27.12 2.65 -14.12
CA LYS A 128 25.96 3.54 -14.08
C LYS A 128 24.65 2.77 -14.35
N GLY A 129 24.60 1.98 -15.43
CA GLY A 129 23.42 1.18 -15.76
C GLY A 129 23.08 0.11 -14.71
N LEU A 130 24.10 -0.51 -14.08
CA LEU A 130 23.90 -1.41 -12.95
C LEU A 130 23.31 -0.68 -11.74
N THR A 131 23.83 0.51 -11.44
CA THR A 131 23.36 1.33 -10.31
C THR A 131 21.91 1.72 -10.49
N GLU A 132 21.49 2.05 -11.71
CA GLU A 132 20.09 2.37 -12.03
C GLU A 132 19.16 1.16 -11.81
N ASN A 133 19.52 -0.02 -12.35
CA ASN A 133 18.75 -1.25 -12.19
C ASN A 133 18.64 -1.70 -10.71
N PHE A 134 19.74 -1.62 -9.97
CA PHE A 134 19.77 -1.95 -8.54
C PHE A 134 19.05 -0.90 -7.69
N SER A 135 19.15 0.39 -8.04
CA SER A 135 18.40 1.44 -7.36
C SER A 135 16.89 1.19 -7.44
N MET A 136 16.38 0.88 -8.63
CA MET A 136 14.98 0.46 -8.80
C MET A 136 14.64 -0.76 -7.94
N ALA A 137 15.49 -1.80 -7.97
CA ALA A 137 15.26 -3.02 -7.20
C ALA A 137 15.17 -2.75 -5.69
N PHE A 138 16.11 -2.01 -5.13
CA PHE A 138 16.13 -1.72 -3.70
C PHE A 138 14.99 -0.78 -3.30
N MET A 139 14.72 0.26 -4.08
CA MET A 139 13.73 1.27 -3.72
C MET A 139 12.29 0.76 -3.78
N THR A 140 11.98 -0.16 -4.71
CA THR A 140 10.66 -0.82 -4.74
C THR A 140 10.39 -1.64 -3.47
N THR A 141 11.42 -2.26 -2.88
CA THR A 141 11.32 -2.95 -1.57
C THR A 141 11.28 -1.98 -0.39
N VAL A 142 12.14 -0.96 -0.38
CA VAL A 142 12.19 0.06 0.68
C VAL A 142 10.84 0.78 0.82
N VAL A 143 10.13 1.02 -0.29
CA VAL A 143 8.79 1.61 -0.26
C VAL A 143 7.70 0.55 -0.06
N GLY A 144 7.78 -0.56 -0.78
CA GLY A 144 6.71 -1.56 -0.84
C GLY A 144 6.50 -2.34 0.46
N LEU A 145 7.57 -2.85 1.09
CA LEU A 145 7.42 -3.68 2.30
C LEU A 145 6.86 -2.90 3.49
N PRO A 146 7.34 -1.68 3.82
CA PRO A 146 6.73 -0.87 4.86
C PRO A 146 5.27 -0.53 4.55
N THR A 147 4.96 -0.20 3.29
CA THR A 147 3.58 0.07 2.86
C THR A 147 2.68 -1.15 3.09
N SER A 148 3.13 -2.34 2.70
CA SER A 148 2.41 -3.60 2.97
C SER A 148 2.14 -3.80 4.46
N ALA A 149 3.17 -3.64 5.29
CA ALA A 149 3.07 -3.83 6.74
C ALA A 149 2.08 -2.83 7.38
N LEU A 150 2.13 -1.56 6.97
CA LEU A 150 1.23 -0.52 7.45
C LEU A 150 -0.23 -0.81 7.07
N LEU A 151 -0.50 -1.18 5.81
CA LEU A 151 -1.84 -1.53 5.34
C LEU A 151 -2.39 -2.76 6.09
N ARG A 152 -1.57 -3.81 6.25
CA ARG A 152 -1.95 -4.99 7.04
C ARG A 152 -2.29 -4.62 8.47
N SER A 153 -1.44 -3.85 9.14
CA SER A 153 -1.67 -3.39 10.52
C SER A 153 -2.99 -2.63 10.63
N LEU A 154 -3.22 -1.68 9.73
CA LEU A 154 -4.44 -0.87 9.68
C LEU A 154 -5.72 -1.71 9.53
N LEU A 155 -5.70 -2.72 8.68
CA LEU A 155 -6.84 -3.64 8.48
C LEU A 155 -7.08 -4.56 9.68
N LEU A 156 -6.01 -5.11 10.25
CA LEU A 156 -6.10 -5.99 11.43
C LEU A 156 -6.56 -5.23 12.68
N VAL A 157 -6.11 -4.00 12.86
CA VAL A 157 -6.59 -3.12 13.94
C VAL A 157 -8.07 -2.77 13.75
N ALA A 158 -8.51 -2.52 12.52
CA ALA A 158 -9.92 -2.27 12.24
C ALA A 158 -10.81 -3.47 12.59
N ASP A 159 -10.35 -4.68 12.26
CA ASP A 159 -11.04 -5.92 12.64
C ASP A 159 -11.03 -6.15 14.16
N ALA A 160 -9.88 -5.95 14.84
CA ALA A 160 -9.80 -6.07 16.29
C ALA A 160 -10.80 -5.13 17.01
N ARG A 161 -10.93 -3.89 16.51
CA ARG A 161 -11.95 -2.93 17.00
C ARG A 161 -13.36 -3.44 16.77
N LYS A 162 -13.68 -3.97 15.58
CA LYS A 162 -15.02 -4.54 15.29
C LYS A 162 -15.35 -5.74 16.17
N ARG A 163 -14.41 -6.67 16.35
CA ARG A 163 -14.59 -7.83 17.25
C ARG A 163 -14.79 -7.41 18.71
N SER A 164 -14.08 -6.39 19.19
CA SER A 164 -14.27 -5.86 20.54
C SER A 164 -15.68 -5.29 20.73
N THR A 165 -16.18 -4.55 19.73
CA THR A 165 -17.54 -3.98 19.73
C THR A 165 -18.62 -5.06 19.66
N ALA A 166 -18.43 -6.08 18.81
CA ALA A 166 -19.36 -7.21 18.74
C ALA A 166 -19.45 -7.96 20.08
N ARG A 167 -18.31 -8.17 20.75
CA ARG A 167 -18.25 -8.81 22.08
C ARG A 167 -18.94 -7.97 23.16
N SER A 168 -18.73 -6.65 23.17
CA SER A 168 -19.38 -5.78 24.15
C SER A 168 -20.90 -5.76 23.98
N ILE A 169 -21.40 -5.73 22.74
CA ILE A 169 -22.84 -5.80 22.45
C ILE A 169 -23.41 -7.16 22.88
N ALA A 170 -22.70 -8.27 22.58
CA ALA A 170 -23.15 -9.61 23.00
C ALA A 170 -23.18 -9.75 24.53
N ALA A 171 -22.22 -9.16 25.25
CA ALA A 171 -22.21 -9.15 26.70
C ALA A 171 -23.37 -8.34 27.29
N ALA A 172 -23.67 -7.16 26.74
CA ALA A 172 -24.81 -6.33 27.16
C ALA A 172 -26.16 -7.03 26.90
N ALA A 173 -26.29 -7.74 25.78
CA ALA A 173 -27.47 -8.54 25.47
C ALA A 173 -27.68 -9.69 26.46
N LYS A 174 -26.61 -10.39 26.85
CA LYS A 174 -26.68 -11.45 27.87
C LYS A 174 -27.07 -10.93 29.26
N ARG A 175 -26.76 -9.67 29.58
CA ARG A 175 -27.12 -9.04 30.86
C ARG A 175 -28.54 -8.46 30.91
N GLY A 176 -29.31 -8.54 29.83
CA GLY A 176 -30.65 -7.94 29.76
C GLY A 176 -30.66 -6.40 29.72
N GLU A 177 -29.49 -5.77 29.64
CA GLU A 177 -29.31 -4.31 29.59
C GLU A 177 -29.50 -3.74 28.18
N TRP A 178 -29.48 -4.61 27.16
CA TRP A 178 -29.58 -4.19 25.77
C TRP A 178 -31.05 -4.00 25.36
N ARG A 179 -31.50 -2.75 25.31
CA ARG A 179 -32.75 -2.34 24.65
C ARG A 179 -32.40 -1.73 23.28
N PRO A 180 -32.81 -2.35 22.16
CA PRO A 180 -32.68 -1.69 20.86
C PRO A 180 -33.61 -0.48 20.82
N SER A 181 -33.03 0.72 20.73
CA SER A 181 -33.69 1.94 20.26
C SER A 181 -33.50 2.05 18.75
#